data_AF-A0A1B6F4F0-F1
#
_entry.id   AF-A0A1B6F4F0-F1
#
_cell.length_a   1.000
_cell.length_b   1.000
_cell.length_c   1.000
_cell.angle_alpha   90.00
_cell.angle_beta   90.00
_cell.angle_gamma   90.00
#
_symmetry.space_group_name_H-M   'P 1'
#
loop_
_entity.id
_entity.type
_entity.pdbx_description
1 polymer ?
#
loop_
_entity_poly.entity_id
_entity_poly.type
_entity_poly.pdbx_seq_one_letter_code
_entity_poly.pdbx_strand_id
1 'polypeptide(L)'
;EEEDQLDKYKRKYESLTKWIEETALKGQILRAGISKQLIKSPCAIVADMFGWTGNMERLAISAAHQKSNDVEKNYFLNQKKILEINPSHAIIKTLLQKVEEDPNDSEAKSL
;
A
#
# COMPACT_ATOMS: atom_id res chain seq x y z
N GLU A 1 10.33 -21.50 -9.11
CA GLU A 1 8.87 -21.67 -9.01
C GLU A 1 8.17 -20.52 -8.29
N GLU A 2 8.42 -20.26 -7.00
CA GLU A 2 7.77 -19.14 -6.29
C GLU A 2 8.18 -17.75 -6.82
N GLU A 3 9.45 -17.56 -7.16
CA GLU A 3 9.91 -16.31 -7.80
C GLU A 3 9.29 -16.10 -9.19
N ASP A 4 9.17 -17.17 -9.99
CA ASP A 4 8.54 -17.11 -11.31
C ASP A 4 7.06 -16.74 -11.23
N GLN A 5 6.35 -17.24 -10.21
CA GLN A 5 4.95 -16.89 -9.97
C GLN A 5 4.81 -15.44 -9.53
N LEU A 6 5.71 -14.97 -8.67
CA LEU A 6 5.70 -13.58 -8.24
C LEU A 6 5.93 -12.62 -9.43
N ASP A 7 6.88 -12.92 -10.31
CA ASP A 7 7.14 -12.08 -11.47
C ASP A 7 5.98 -12.09 -12.49
N LYS A 8 5.29 -13.22 -12.64
CA LYS A 8 4.03 -13.27 -13.40
C LYS A 8 2.96 -12.38 -12.77
N TYR A 9 2.82 -12.41 -11.44
CA TYR A 9 1.87 -11.54 -10.76
C TYR A 9 2.25 -10.06 -10.89
N LYS A 10 3.53 -9.70 -10.74
CA LYS A 10 3.98 -8.31 -10.94
C LYS A 10 3.60 -7.80 -12.33
N ARG A 11 3.83 -8.59 -13.38
CA ARG A 11 3.47 -8.21 -14.75
C ARG A 11 1.96 -8.11 -14.94
N LYS A 12 1.20 -9.08 -14.42
CA LYS A 12 -0.26 -9.10 -14.55
C LYS A 12 -0.94 -7.94 -13.83
N TYR A 13 -0.45 -7.57 -12.66
CA TYR A 13 -1.05 -6.53 -11.82
C TYR A 13 -0.37 -5.17 -11.97
N GLU A 14 0.51 -4.99 -12.96
CA GLU A 14 1.23 -3.75 -13.20
C GLU A 14 0.26 -2.57 -13.46
N SER A 15 -0.79 -2.82 -14.26
CA SER A 15 -1.87 -1.88 -14.54
C SER A 15 -2.55 -1.40 -13.26
N LEU A 16 -2.94 -2.34 -12.39
CA LEU A 16 -3.55 -2.04 -11.11
C LEU A 16 -2.61 -1.28 -10.18
N THR A 17 -1.34 -1.69 -10.05
CA THR A 17 -0.39 -1.01 -9.17
C THR A 17 -0.14 0.44 -9.59
N LYS A 18 -0.03 0.70 -10.90
CA LYS A 18 0.11 2.08 -11.43
C LYS A 18 -1.15 2.90 -11.17
N TRP A 19 -2.32 2.32 -11.41
CA TRP A 19 -3.59 2.98 -11.15
C TRP A 19 -3.75 3.37 -9.67
N ILE A 20 -3.34 2.49 -8.74
CA ILE A 20 -3.37 2.78 -7.31
C ILE A 20 -2.44 3.96 -6.98
N GLU A 21 -1.21 3.98 -7.52
CA GLU A 21 -0.23 5.03 -7.27
C GLU A 21 -0.63 6.39 -7.87
N GLU A 22 -1.18 6.40 -9.08
CA GLU A 22 -1.40 7.61 -9.86
C GLU A 22 -2.82 8.18 -9.72
N THR A 23 -3.80 7.33 -9.46
CA THR A 23 -5.23 7.71 -9.47
C THR A 23 -5.87 7.54 -8.11
N ALA A 24 -5.90 6.33 -7.55
CA ALA A 24 -6.70 6.04 -6.36
C ALA A 24 -6.11 6.64 -5.07
N LEU A 25 -4.80 6.45 -4.87
CA LEU A 25 -4.08 6.83 -3.65
C LEU A 25 -2.95 7.82 -3.95
N LYS A 26 -3.14 8.65 -4.98
CA LYS A 26 -2.15 9.63 -5.42
C LYS A 26 -1.70 10.50 -4.25
N GLY A 27 -0.40 10.44 -3.97
CA GLY A 27 0.22 11.24 -2.92
C GLY A 27 -0.01 10.72 -1.49
N GLN A 28 -0.76 9.64 -1.29
CA GLN A 28 -0.99 9.03 0.03
C GLN A 28 -0.01 7.88 0.31
N ILE A 29 0.32 7.10 -0.72
CA ILE A 29 1.28 5.99 -0.63
C ILE A 29 2.63 6.37 -1.23
N LEU A 30 3.68 5.64 -0.83
CA LEU A 30 5.00 5.74 -1.43
C LEU A 30 5.05 5.00 -2.77
N ARG A 31 4.54 3.76 -2.76
CA ARG A 31 4.40 2.88 -3.92
C ARG A 31 3.44 1.73 -3.60
N ALA A 32 2.90 1.11 -4.64
CA ALA A 32 2.12 -0.11 -4.59
C ALA A 32 2.98 -1.30 -5.06
N GLY A 33 2.79 -2.48 -4.46
CA GLY A 33 3.56 -3.67 -4.81
C GLY A 33 2.82 -4.97 -4.50
N ILE A 34 3.33 -6.08 -5.03
CA ILE A 34 2.78 -7.41 -4.78
C ILE A 34 3.36 -7.97 -3.48
N SER A 35 2.50 -8.37 -2.54
CA SER A 35 2.95 -9.01 -1.30
C SER A 35 3.37 -10.46 -1.55
N LYS A 36 4.40 -10.90 -0.81
CA LYS A 36 4.78 -12.31 -0.69
C LYS A 36 4.18 -12.99 0.54
N GLN A 37 3.72 -12.21 1.53
CA GLN A 37 3.41 -12.71 2.88
C GLN A 37 1.91 -12.75 3.16
N LEU A 38 1.09 -12.04 2.37
CA LEU A 38 -0.36 -12.00 2.55
C LEU A 38 -1.02 -13.27 2.00
N ILE A 39 -1.79 -13.92 2.86
CA ILE A 39 -2.54 -15.14 2.50
C ILE A 39 -4.04 -14.84 2.41
N LYS A 40 -4.62 -14.31 3.50
CA LYS A 40 -6.07 -14.07 3.61
C LYS A 40 -6.48 -12.62 3.38
N SER A 41 -5.62 -11.66 3.74
CA SER A 41 -5.95 -10.25 3.61
C SER A 41 -5.78 -9.75 2.17
N PRO A 42 -6.60 -8.81 1.70
CA PRO A 42 -6.52 -8.25 0.35
C PRO A 42 -5.29 -7.35 0.14
N CYS A 43 -4.92 -6.58 1.16
CA CYS A 43 -3.76 -5.68 1.12
C CYS A 43 -3.24 -5.41 2.53
N ALA A 44 -2.04 -4.82 2.62
CA ALA A 44 -1.45 -4.35 3.86
C ALA A 44 -0.58 -3.11 3.62
N ILE A 45 -0.49 -2.24 4.62
CA ILE A 45 0.42 -1.10 4.62
C ILE A 45 1.70 -1.51 5.36
N VAL A 46 2.84 -1.35 4.68
CA VAL A 46 4.16 -1.75 5.17
C VAL A 46 5.08 -0.53 5.21
N ALA A 47 5.86 -0.43 6.29
CA ALA A 47 6.88 0.58 6.41
C ALA A 47 8.09 0.26 5.52
N ASP A 48 8.72 1.31 5.00
CA ASP A 48 10.02 1.16 4.35
C ASP A 48 11.09 0.71 5.36
N MET A 49 12.21 0.15 4.90
CA MET A 49 13.26 -0.41 5.76
C MET A 49 13.79 0.58 6.81
N PHE A 50 13.80 1.86 6.48
CA PHE A 50 14.26 2.94 7.36
C PHE A 50 13.11 3.77 7.96
N GLY A 51 11.86 3.35 7.75
CA GLY A 51 10.67 4.06 8.24
C GLY A 51 10.17 3.56 9.59
N TRP A 52 9.27 4.32 10.20
CA TRP A 52 8.58 3.87 11.40
C TRP A 52 7.52 2.83 11.09
N THR A 53 7.51 1.75 11.87
CA THR A 53 6.42 0.78 11.86
C THR A 53 5.17 1.36 12.53
N GLY A 54 3.99 0.83 12.22
CA GLY A 54 2.74 1.31 12.84
C GLY A 54 2.72 1.18 14.37
N ASN A 55 3.50 0.26 14.95
CA ASN A 55 3.67 0.20 16.40
C ASN A 55 4.56 1.34 16.94
N MET A 56 5.64 1.66 16.22
CA MET A 56 6.52 2.79 16.56
C MET A 56 5.78 4.12 16.45
N GLU A 57 4.98 4.33 15.40
CA GLU A 57 4.14 5.52 15.26
C GLU A 57 3.20 5.69 16.45
N ARG A 58 2.53 4.60 16.86
CA ARG A 58 1.64 4.59 18.03
C ARG A 58 2.37 4.96 19.32
N LEU A 59 3.54 4.35 19.57
CA LEU A 59 4.35 4.65 20.75
C LEU A 59 4.87 6.09 20.74
N ALA A 60 5.31 6.59 19.59
CA ALA A 60 5.79 7.94 19.43
C ALA A 60 4.70 9.00 19.65
N ILE A 61 3.49 8.78 19.11
CA ILE A 61 2.33 9.65 19.36
C ILE A 61 1.95 9.64 20.84
N SER A 62 1.94 8.46 21.48
CA SER A 62 1.63 8.32 22.90
C SER A 62 2.65 9.05 23.79
N ALA A 63 3.95 8.92 23.47
CA ALA A 63 5.03 9.62 24.17
C ALA A 63 5.08 11.13 23.86
N ALA A 64 4.54 11.58 22.73
CA ALA A 64 4.55 12.99 22.31
C ALA A 64 3.70 13.90 23.20
N HIS A 65 2.73 13.35 23.96
CA HIS A 65 2.02 14.10 24.99
C HIS A 65 2.94 14.62 26.12
N GLN A 66 4.20 14.16 26.21
CA GLN A 66 5.11 14.50 27.29
C GLN A 66 6.21 15.52 26.92
N LYS A 67 6.63 15.65 25.65
CA LYS A 67 7.63 16.67 25.23
C LYS A 67 7.49 17.08 23.76
N SER A 68 7.26 18.39 23.58
CA SER A 68 7.56 19.32 22.47
C SER A 68 7.64 18.81 21.02
N ASN A 69 7.05 19.61 20.13
CA ASN A 69 7.07 19.51 18.66
C ASN A 69 8.48 19.32 18.07
N ASP A 70 8.93 18.08 17.92
CA ASP A 70 10.16 17.77 17.20
C ASP A 70 9.88 17.72 15.69
N VAL A 71 10.65 18.47 14.92
CA VAL A 71 10.60 18.50 13.44
C VAL A 71 10.86 17.10 12.86
N GLU A 72 11.74 16.32 13.50
CA GLU A 72 12.03 14.93 13.13
C GLU A 72 10.81 14.00 13.29
N LYS A 73 10.01 14.17 14.36
CA LYS A 73 8.79 13.35 14.55
C LYS A 73 7.78 13.59 13.43
N ASN A 74 7.57 14.85 13.05
CA ASN A 74 6.68 15.20 11.96
C ASN A 74 7.15 14.64 10.62
N TYR A 75 8.46 14.54 10.40
CA TYR A 75 9.02 13.92 9.21
C TYR A 75 8.66 12.43 9.10
N PHE A 76 8.88 11.65 10.17
CA PHE A 76 8.59 10.22 10.16
C PHE A 76 7.09 9.89 10.16
N LEU A 77 6.27 10.69 10.84
CA LEU A 77 4.80 10.51 10.83
C LEU A 77 4.18 10.81 9.46
N ASN A 78 4.70 11.80 8.73
CA ASN A 78 4.23 12.12 7.39
C ASN A 78 4.91 11.28 6.30
N GLN A 79 5.79 10.35 6.67
CA GLN A 79 6.45 9.47 5.71
C GLN A 79 5.41 8.51 5.11
N LYS A 80 5.26 8.57 3.79
CA LYS A 80 4.39 7.68 3.04
C LYS A 80 4.87 6.24 3.14
N LYS A 81 3.92 5.32 3.15
CA LYS A 81 4.16 3.89 3.34
C LYS A 81 3.91 3.11 2.06
N ILE A 82 4.40 1.88 2.00
CA ILE A 82 4.23 0.98 0.85
C ILE A 82 2.89 0.25 1.02
N LEU A 83 2.08 0.21 -0.03
CA LEU A 83 0.89 -0.64 -0.06
C LEU A 83 1.23 -1.96 -0.75
N GLU A 84 1.14 -3.06 -0.03
CA GLU A 84 1.26 -4.38 -0.63
C GLU A 84 -0.12 -4.99 -0.90
N ILE A 85 -0.34 -5.52 -2.10
CA ILE A 85 -1.58 -6.19 -2.50
C ILE A 85 -1.40 -7.71 -2.62
N ASN A 86 -2.46 -8.45 -2.29
CA ASN A 86 -2.50 -9.90 -2.39
C ASN A 86 -3.14 -10.33 -3.73
N PRO A 87 -2.36 -10.87 -4.68
CA PRO A 87 -2.86 -11.24 -6.01
C PRO A 87 -3.79 -12.46 -5.99
N SER A 88 -3.81 -13.22 -4.90
CA SER A 88 -4.66 -14.40 -4.75
C SER A 88 -6.09 -14.05 -4.29
N HIS A 89 -6.26 -12.89 -3.66
CA HIS A 89 -7.53 -12.47 -3.08
C HIS A 89 -8.58 -12.10 -4.14
N ALA A 90 -9.83 -12.53 -3.95
CA ALA A 90 -10.90 -12.34 -4.93
C ALA A 90 -11.15 -10.85 -5.25
N ILE A 91 -11.20 -9.99 -4.22
CA ILE A 91 -11.42 -8.55 -4.40
C ILE A 91 -10.33 -7.92 -5.28
N ILE A 92 -9.07 -8.30 -5.11
CA ILE A 92 -7.95 -7.74 -5.90
C ILE A 92 -8.04 -8.16 -7.37
N LYS A 93 -8.54 -9.38 -7.65
CA LYS A 93 -8.80 -9.85 -9.01
C LYS A 93 -9.93 -9.07 -9.67
N THR A 94 -11.03 -8.85 -8.95
CA THR A 94 -12.16 -8.06 -9.46
C THR A 94 -11.78 -6.60 -9.66
N LEU A 95 -10.97 -6.04 -8.76
CA LEU A 95 -10.47 -4.67 -8.89
C LEU A 95 -9.58 -4.51 -10.12
N LEU A 96 -8.70 -5.47 -10.39
CA LEU A 96 -7.90 -5.49 -11.63
C LEU A 96 -8.80 -5.44 -12.88
N GLN A 97 -9.83 -6.30 -12.93
CA GLN A 97 -10.77 -6.33 -14.06
C GLN A 97 -11.46 -4.98 -14.27
N LYS A 98 -12.00 -4.39 -13.19
CA LYS A 98 -12.65 -3.08 -13.26
C LYS A 98 -11.70 -1.98 -13.73
N VAL A 99 -10.45 -1.96 -13.25
CA VAL A 99 -9.45 -0.97 -13.66
C VAL A 99 -9.04 -1.14 -15.13
N GLU A 100 -8.99 -2.38 -15.63
CA GLU A 100 -8.71 -2.66 -17.05
C GLU A 100 -9.89 -2.30 -17.97
N GLU A 101 -11.13 -2.42 -17.48
CA GLU A 101 -12.35 -2.05 -18.21
C GLU A 101 -12.58 -0.53 -18.23
N ASP A 102 -12.53 0.13 -17.06
CA ASP A 102 -12.63 1.57 -16.92
C ASP A 102 -11.77 2.11 -15.76
N PRO A 103 -10.61 2.73 -16.06
CA PRO A 103 -9.74 3.33 -15.06
C PRO A 103 -10.38 4.51 -14.30
N ASN A 104 -11.47 5.11 -14.81
CA ASN A 104 -12.12 6.26 -14.18
C ASN A 104 -13.35 5.91 -13.36
N ASP A 105 -13.73 4.62 -13.30
CA ASP A 105 -14.91 4.16 -12.59
C ASP A 105 -14.90 4.64 -11.12
N SER A 106 -15.98 5.35 -10.75
CA SER A 106 -16.21 5.82 -9.39
C SER A 106 -16.38 4.68 -8.37
N GLU A 107 -16.93 3.53 -8.78
CA GLU A 107 -17.01 2.35 -7.92
C GLU A 107 -15.63 1.77 -7.65
N ALA A 108 -14.75 1.72 -8.65
CA ALA A 108 -13.38 1.23 -8.46
C ALA A 108 -12.59 2.11 -7.47
N LYS A 109 -12.83 3.42 -7.47
CA LYS A 109 -12.23 4.37 -6.49
C LYS A 109 -12.79 4.22 -5.08
N SER A 110 -14.00 3.70 -4.92
CA SER A 110 -14.66 3.55 -3.63
C SER A 110 -14.53 2.16 -3.00
N LEU A 111 -14.01 1.19 -3.75
CA LEU A 111 -13.73 -0.20 -3.35
C LEU A 111 -12.41 -0.30 -2.59
#